data_AF-A0A441UVE6-F1
#
_entry.id   AF-A0A441UVE6-F1
#
_cell.length_a   1.000
_cell.length_b   1.000
_cell.length_c   1.000
_cell.angle_alpha   90.00
_cell.angle_beta   90.00
_cell.angle_gamma   90.00
#
_symmetry.space_group_name_H-M   'P 1'
#
loop_
_entity.id
_entity.type
_entity.pdbx_description
1 polymer ?
#
loop_
_entity_poly.entity_id
_entity_poly.type
_entity_poly.pdbx_seq_one_letter_code
_entity_poly.pdbx_strand_id
1 'polypeptide(L)'
;MRIIVHKARCQGHARCAARAPAVFRLDEAGYILPGNIDVADGEQLLASDGVRSCPEFALELDDPPAARILSEATRKPTAGVPEHLRTTEEPMDQAKITELLNREAIRDCLYRYSRGIDRADEAALRSAYWPDAHDSHGAYRGSAEGFVRFALGVFKTGLRNVHQITNILIEFINPAEAAVESYFSALQRGPDNDGGVRQMLLCGRYCDLFQKREGEWRIAERTVVYDWVEEQIPPAVLETERFGPRQPIGAPHPDDPVYALGKRRIASRDDAFSASERERRISGDDGL
;
A
#
# COMPACT_ATOMS: atom_id res chain seq x y z
N MET A 1 -35.65 4.29 33.74
CA MET A 1 -35.27 4.24 32.30
C MET A 1 -35.63 2.87 31.78
N ARG A 2 -36.13 2.76 30.55
CA ARG A 2 -36.52 1.49 29.95
C ARG A 2 -35.78 1.27 28.64
N ILE A 3 -35.41 0.02 28.37
CA ILE A 3 -34.71 -0.40 27.15
C ILE A 3 -35.63 -1.33 26.35
N ILE A 4 -35.82 -1.03 25.08
CA ILE A 4 -36.52 -1.88 24.12
C ILE A 4 -35.52 -2.86 23.52
N VAL A 5 -35.87 -4.15 23.54
CA VAL A 5 -35.03 -5.23 23.00
C VAL A 5 -35.61 -5.74 21.69
N HIS A 6 -34.93 -5.41 20.58
CA HIS A 6 -35.23 -5.90 19.24
C HIS A 6 -34.53 -7.25 19.01
N LYS A 7 -35.01 -8.32 19.65
CA LYS A 7 -34.35 -9.66 19.64
C LYS A 7 -33.99 -10.16 18.24
N ALA A 8 -34.83 -9.91 17.24
CA ALA A 8 -34.60 -10.32 15.85
C ALA A 8 -33.34 -9.69 15.21
N ARG A 9 -32.84 -8.59 15.76
CA ARG A 9 -31.62 -7.91 15.28
C ARG A 9 -30.36 -8.39 16.01
N CYS A 10 -30.48 -9.09 17.13
CA CYS A 10 -29.32 -9.49 17.92
C CYS A 10 -28.53 -10.58 17.20
N GLN A 11 -27.23 -10.35 16.99
CA GLN A 11 -26.28 -11.30 16.37
C GLN A 11 -25.30 -11.92 17.39
N GLY A 12 -25.59 -11.84 18.69
CA GLY A 12 -24.81 -12.56 19.70
C GLY A 12 -23.43 -11.98 20.08
N HIS A 13 -23.13 -10.70 19.75
CA HIS A 13 -21.83 -10.10 20.07
C HIS A 13 -21.54 -9.91 21.57
N ALA A 14 -22.55 -10.04 22.45
CA ALA A 14 -22.45 -9.88 23.91
C ALA A 14 -21.89 -8.54 24.44
N ARG A 15 -21.69 -7.52 23.57
CA ARG A 15 -21.09 -6.22 23.93
C ARG A 15 -21.90 -5.43 24.98
N CYS A 16 -23.22 -5.61 25.00
CA CYS A 16 -24.08 -4.99 26.00
C CYS A 16 -23.82 -5.55 27.40
N ALA A 17 -23.80 -6.87 27.56
CA ALA A 17 -23.51 -7.53 28.83
C ALA A 17 -22.07 -7.36 29.29
N ALA A 18 -21.11 -7.27 28.36
CA ALA A 18 -19.72 -6.91 28.72
C ALA A 18 -19.63 -5.51 29.34
N ARG A 19 -20.55 -4.60 28.98
CA ARG A 19 -20.59 -3.22 29.47
C ARG A 19 -21.40 -3.06 30.75
N ALA A 20 -22.53 -3.77 30.85
CA ALA A 20 -23.41 -3.74 32.01
C ALA A 20 -23.97 -5.15 32.30
N PRO A 21 -23.16 -6.04 32.91
CA PRO A 21 -23.54 -7.44 33.12
C PRO A 21 -24.71 -7.62 34.09
N ALA A 22 -24.93 -6.65 34.99
CA ALA A 22 -26.06 -6.63 35.90
C ALA A 22 -27.39 -6.29 35.20
N VAL A 23 -27.33 -5.60 34.04
CA VAL A 23 -28.50 -5.11 33.30
C VAL A 23 -28.88 -6.05 32.17
N PHE A 24 -27.92 -6.50 31.36
CA PHE A 24 -28.17 -7.29 30.17
C PHE A 24 -27.92 -8.77 30.42
N ARG A 25 -28.99 -9.56 30.41
CA ARG A 25 -28.89 -11.02 30.49
C ARG A 25 -28.86 -11.63 29.09
N LEU A 26 -27.92 -12.54 28.89
CA LEU A 26 -27.76 -13.29 27.65
C LEU A 26 -28.15 -14.75 27.86
N ASP A 27 -28.53 -15.43 26.77
CA ASP A 27 -28.55 -16.88 26.73
C ASP A 27 -27.13 -17.47 26.58
N GLU A 28 -27.03 -18.79 26.64
CA GLU A 28 -25.74 -19.50 26.56
C GLU A 28 -25.03 -19.32 25.21
N ALA A 29 -25.77 -18.91 24.17
CA ALA A 29 -25.22 -18.61 22.84
C ALA A 29 -24.81 -17.13 22.69
N GLY A 30 -24.91 -16.32 23.75
CA GLY A 30 -24.48 -14.92 23.76
C GLY A 30 -25.50 -13.92 23.23
N TYR A 31 -26.75 -14.34 22.97
CA TYR A 31 -27.79 -13.44 22.51
C TYR A 31 -28.57 -12.84 23.68
N ILE A 32 -29.00 -11.58 23.55
CA ILE A 32 -29.84 -10.92 24.55
C ILE A 32 -31.15 -11.69 24.75
N LEU A 33 -31.60 -11.86 26.01
CA LEU A 33 -32.90 -12.47 26.28
C LEU A 33 -34.04 -11.56 25.78
N PRO A 34 -35.18 -12.14 25.33
CA PRO A 34 -36.32 -11.35 24.87
C PRO A 34 -37.01 -10.62 26.02
N GLY A 35 -37.59 -9.45 25.71
CA GLY A 35 -38.34 -8.63 26.65
C GLY A 35 -37.64 -7.29 26.95
N ASN A 36 -38.42 -6.23 27.10
CA ASN A 36 -37.91 -4.91 27.44
C ASN A 36 -37.36 -4.91 28.87
N ILE A 37 -36.31 -4.13 29.11
CA ILE A 37 -35.60 -4.10 30.39
C ILE A 37 -35.91 -2.78 31.10
N ASP A 38 -36.49 -2.87 32.28
CA ASP A 38 -36.62 -1.73 33.20
C ASP A 38 -35.34 -1.64 34.04
N VAL A 39 -34.61 -0.53 33.89
CA VAL A 39 -33.29 -0.35 34.49
C VAL A 39 -33.44 0.25 35.88
N ALA A 40 -32.84 -0.43 36.86
CA ALA A 40 -32.80 0.00 38.25
C ALA A 40 -32.06 1.35 38.44
N ASP A 41 -32.38 2.03 39.53
CA ASP A 41 -31.72 3.28 39.89
C ASP A 41 -30.23 3.07 40.22
N GLY A 42 -29.38 3.88 39.59
CA GLY A 42 -27.91 3.77 39.67
C GLY A 42 -27.28 3.07 38.46
N GLU A 43 -28.02 2.25 37.73
CA GLU A 43 -27.49 1.47 36.59
C GLU A 43 -27.69 2.19 35.24
N GLN A 44 -28.35 3.34 35.21
CA GLN A 44 -28.79 3.97 33.97
C GLN A 44 -27.65 4.37 33.03
N LEU A 45 -26.50 4.81 33.57
CA LEU A 45 -25.35 5.18 32.76
C LEU A 45 -24.75 3.97 32.05
N LEU A 46 -24.48 2.89 32.79
CA LEU A 46 -23.92 1.64 32.24
C LEU A 46 -24.88 0.98 31.25
N ALA A 47 -26.17 1.01 31.54
CA ALA A 47 -27.22 0.58 30.65
C ALA A 47 -27.21 1.38 29.32
N SER A 48 -27.15 2.71 29.36
CA SER A 48 -27.06 3.54 28.15
C SER A 48 -25.80 3.24 27.33
N ASP A 49 -24.67 3.01 27.99
CA ASP A 49 -23.41 2.62 27.34
C ASP A 49 -23.52 1.24 26.67
N GLY A 50 -24.17 0.27 27.34
CA GLY A 50 -24.42 -1.06 26.79
C GLY A 50 -25.40 -1.07 25.62
N VAL A 51 -26.38 -0.17 25.60
CA VAL A 51 -27.24 0.05 24.42
C VAL A 51 -26.42 0.55 23.23
N ARG A 52 -25.60 1.59 23.44
CA ARG A 52 -24.76 2.21 22.40
C ARG A 52 -23.65 1.29 21.88
N SER A 53 -23.24 0.30 22.66
CA SER A 53 -22.19 -0.64 22.25
C SER A 53 -22.67 -1.70 21.26
N CYS A 54 -23.98 -1.81 21.00
CA CYS A 54 -24.57 -2.76 20.07
C CYS A 54 -24.41 -2.30 18.61
N PRO A 55 -23.61 -2.98 17.76
CA PRO A 55 -23.43 -2.60 16.36
C PRO A 55 -24.69 -2.85 15.50
N GLU A 56 -25.59 -3.72 15.96
CA GLU A 56 -26.77 -4.17 15.23
C GLU A 56 -28.04 -3.36 15.56
N PHE A 57 -27.93 -2.36 16.44
CA PHE A 57 -29.08 -1.58 16.93
C PHE A 57 -30.21 -2.47 17.46
N ALA A 58 -29.85 -3.56 18.14
CA ALA A 58 -30.78 -4.49 18.74
C ALA A 58 -31.36 -3.99 20.07
N LEU A 59 -30.85 -2.87 20.59
CA LEU A 59 -31.25 -2.26 21.86
C LEU A 59 -31.55 -0.78 21.61
N GLU A 60 -32.61 -0.26 22.24
CA GLU A 60 -33.02 1.14 22.12
C GLU A 60 -33.48 1.67 23.48
N LEU A 61 -33.19 2.95 23.79
CA LEU A 61 -33.73 3.61 24.97
C LEU A 61 -35.16 4.11 24.69
N ASP A 62 -36.10 3.68 25.51
CA ASP A 62 -37.51 4.10 25.50
C ASP A 62 -37.64 5.44 26.25
N ASP A 63 -37.07 6.50 25.65
CA ASP A 63 -37.22 7.87 26.16
C ASP A 63 -38.42 8.55 25.52
N PRO A 64 -39.30 9.23 26.30
CA PRO A 64 -40.40 10.00 25.72
C PRO A 64 -39.84 11.14 24.82
N PRO A 65 -40.53 11.51 23.73
CA PRO A 65 -40.02 12.44 22.72
C PRO A 65 -39.50 13.78 23.25
N ALA A 66 -40.06 14.27 24.36
CA ALA A 66 -39.67 15.52 25.00
C ALA A 66 -38.30 15.46 25.73
N ALA A 67 -37.86 14.28 26.18
CA ALA A 67 -36.57 14.09 26.85
C ALA A 67 -35.39 14.04 25.86
N ARG A 68 -35.63 13.56 24.63
CA ARG A 68 -34.63 13.55 23.54
C ARG A 68 -34.18 14.97 23.18
N ILE A 69 -35.12 15.92 23.09
CA ILE A 69 -34.84 17.33 22.73
C ILE A 69 -34.12 18.08 23.86
N LEU A 70 -34.47 17.82 25.13
CA LEU A 70 -33.82 18.47 26.26
C LEU A 70 -32.39 17.96 26.50
N SER A 71 -32.08 16.69 26.24
CA SER A 71 -30.71 16.17 26.42
C SER A 71 -29.71 16.68 25.36
N GLU A 72 -30.19 16.99 24.15
CA GLU A 72 -29.39 17.65 23.12
C GLU A 72 -29.24 19.15 23.38
N ALA A 73 -30.30 19.82 23.83
CA ALA A 73 -30.30 21.27 24.09
C ALA A 73 -29.67 21.70 25.42
N THR A 74 -29.60 20.80 26.43
CA THR A 74 -28.94 21.07 27.73
C THR A 74 -27.55 20.47 27.84
N ARG A 75 -26.96 20.01 26.73
CA ARG A 75 -25.54 19.68 26.66
C ARG A 75 -24.72 20.96 26.86
N LYS A 76 -24.56 21.37 28.12
CA LYS A 76 -23.45 22.23 28.54
C LYS A 76 -22.18 21.60 27.96
N PRO A 77 -21.21 22.40 27.48
CA PRO A 77 -19.89 21.87 27.20
C PRO A 77 -19.42 21.22 28.50
N THR A 78 -19.41 19.89 28.51
CA THR A 78 -18.91 19.12 29.63
C THR A 78 -17.49 19.63 29.88
N ALA A 79 -17.20 19.94 31.16
CA ALA A 79 -15.84 20.07 31.64
C ALA A 79 -15.00 18.98 30.97
N GLY A 80 -13.82 19.37 30.47
CA GLY A 80 -13.05 18.61 29.50
C GLY A 80 -13.02 17.11 29.78
N VAL A 81 -13.02 16.32 28.69
CA VAL A 81 -13.00 14.85 28.68
C VAL A 81 -12.27 14.30 29.91
N PRO A 82 -12.92 13.46 30.75
CA PRO A 82 -12.31 12.89 31.95
C PRO A 82 -10.93 12.33 31.62
N GLU A 83 -9.94 12.53 32.48
CA GLU A 83 -8.53 12.21 32.18
C GLU A 83 -8.32 10.75 31.75
N HIS A 84 -9.13 9.83 32.25
CA HIS A 84 -9.12 8.40 31.89
C HIS A 84 -9.81 8.05 30.54
N LEU A 85 -10.61 8.98 30.00
CA LEU A 85 -11.31 8.89 28.71
C LEU A 85 -10.67 9.77 27.64
N ARG A 86 -9.71 10.63 28.01
CA ARG A 86 -8.73 11.13 27.07
C ARG A 86 -7.96 9.91 26.63
N THR A 87 -8.30 9.37 25.45
CA THR A 87 -7.30 8.65 24.70
C THR A 87 -6.11 9.58 24.66
N THR A 88 -5.00 9.19 25.27
CA THR A 88 -3.71 9.73 24.87
C THR A 88 -3.69 9.48 23.38
N GLU A 89 -3.96 10.51 22.57
CA GLU A 89 -3.51 10.53 21.21
C GLU A 89 -2.00 10.44 21.36
N GLU A 90 -1.49 9.21 21.46
CA GLU A 90 -0.08 8.92 21.36
C GLU A 90 0.31 9.61 20.05
N PRO A 91 1.11 10.68 20.12
CA PRO A 91 1.42 11.46 18.93
C PRO A 91 1.95 10.46 17.90
N MET A 92 1.30 10.42 16.73
CA MET A 92 1.66 9.51 15.65
C MET A 92 3.17 9.54 15.49
N ASP A 93 3.82 8.42 15.78
CA ASP A 93 5.27 8.35 15.89
C ASP A 93 5.89 8.68 14.53
N GLN A 94 6.43 9.90 14.43
CA GLN A 94 6.98 10.44 13.18
C GLN A 94 8.09 9.56 12.62
N ALA A 95 8.81 8.83 13.48
CA ALA A 95 9.82 7.87 13.04
C ALA A 95 9.16 6.68 12.33
N LYS A 96 8.08 6.11 12.89
CA LYS A 96 7.32 5.02 12.26
C LYS A 96 6.68 5.45 10.95
N ILE A 97 6.13 6.67 10.87
CA ILE A 97 5.60 7.21 9.60
C ILE A 97 6.72 7.32 8.56
N THR A 98 7.86 7.88 8.94
CA THR A 98 9.02 8.04 8.05
C THR A 98 9.53 6.69 7.55
N GLU A 99 9.56 5.68 8.42
CA GLU A 99 9.93 4.32 8.06
C GLU A 99 8.95 3.70 7.06
N LEU A 100 7.64 3.88 7.25
CA LEU A 100 6.61 3.43 6.30
C LEU A 100 6.76 4.11 4.94
N LEU A 101 6.99 5.42 4.91
CA LEU A 101 7.23 6.18 3.68
C LEU A 101 8.51 5.69 2.95
N ASN A 102 9.58 5.44 3.70
CA ASN A 102 10.83 4.90 3.14
C ASN A 102 10.61 3.50 2.56
N ARG A 103 9.87 2.63 3.25
CA ARG A 103 9.54 1.29 2.74
C ARG A 103 8.75 1.37 1.44
N GLU A 104 7.79 2.27 1.35
CA GLU A 104 7.00 2.43 0.13
C GLU A 104 7.81 3.03 -1.02
N ALA A 105 8.69 3.99 -0.74
CA ALA A 105 9.60 4.53 -1.75
C ALA A 105 10.52 3.44 -2.35
N ILE A 106 11.02 2.51 -1.53
CA ILE A 106 11.82 1.36 -1.98
C ILE A 106 10.98 0.43 -2.85
N ARG A 107 9.75 0.09 -2.43
CA ARG A 107 8.85 -0.77 -3.22
C ARG A 107 8.50 -0.14 -4.56
N ASP A 108 8.13 1.13 -4.56
CA ASP A 108 7.87 1.88 -5.79
C ASP A 108 9.09 1.86 -6.71
N CYS A 109 10.31 2.02 -6.18
CA CYS A 109 11.53 1.92 -6.96
C CYS A 109 11.70 0.55 -7.64
N LEU A 110 11.44 -0.55 -6.94
CA LEU A 110 11.46 -1.91 -7.51
C LEU A 110 10.41 -2.07 -8.62
N TYR A 111 9.19 -1.58 -8.42
CA TYR A 111 8.14 -1.65 -9.42
C TYR A 111 8.42 -0.77 -10.65
N ARG A 112 9.08 0.38 -10.44
CA ARG A 112 9.51 1.28 -11.51
C ARG A 112 10.61 0.66 -12.36
N TYR A 113 11.54 -0.08 -11.74
CA TYR A 113 12.51 -0.92 -12.46
C TYR A 113 11.81 -1.92 -13.39
N SER A 114 10.87 -2.72 -12.86
CA SER A 114 10.14 -3.71 -13.66
C SER A 114 9.35 -3.07 -14.80
N ARG A 115 8.65 -1.95 -14.53
CA ARG A 115 7.97 -1.17 -15.58
C ARG A 115 8.95 -0.69 -16.64
N GLY A 116 10.10 -0.15 -16.23
CA GLY A 116 11.16 0.32 -17.12
C GLY A 116 11.64 -0.75 -18.09
N ILE A 117 11.99 -1.93 -17.56
CA ILE A 117 12.42 -3.09 -18.37
C ILE A 117 11.29 -3.58 -19.29
N ASP A 118 10.09 -3.78 -18.75
CA ASP A 118 9.02 -4.43 -19.50
C ASP A 118 8.36 -3.55 -20.55
N ARG A 119 8.48 -2.22 -20.40
CA ARG A 119 7.91 -1.23 -21.32
C ARG A 119 8.98 -0.51 -22.13
N ALA A 120 10.23 -0.94 -22.07
CA ALA A 120 11.32 -0.26 -22.75
C ALA A 120 11.39 1.25 -22.42
N ASP A 121 11.06 1.61 -21.18
CA ASP A 121 11.08 2.97 -20.68
C ASP A 121 12.43 3.23 -20.01
N GLU A 122 13.36 3.77 -20.80
CA GLU A 122 14.72 4.08 -20.36
C GLU A 122 14.75 5.04 -19.17
N ALA A 123 13.89 6.05 -19.15
CA ALA A 123 13.86 7.03 -18.07
C ALA A 123 13.41 6.38 -16.76
N ALA A 124 12.34 5.57 -16.79
CA ALA A 124 11.89 4.81 -15.63
C ALA A 124 12.96 3.82 -15.14
N LEU A 125 13.59 3.08 -16.06
CA LEU A 125 14.65 2.12 -15.73
C LEU A 125 15.84 2.81 -15.05
N ARG A 126 16.34 3.90 -15.65
CA ARG A 126 17.47 4.66 -15.10
C ARG A 126 17.16 5.26 -13.74
N SER A 127 15.93 5.74 -13.52
CA SER A 127 15.52 6.32 -12.25
C SER A 127 15.50 5.33 -11.08
N ALA A 128 15.53 4.02 -11.36
CA ALA A 128 15.61 3.00 -10.31
C ALA A 128 17.02 2.85 -9.71
N TYR A 129 18.05 3.35 -10.39
CA TYR A 129 19.44 3.23 -9.98
C TYR A 129 20.06 4.59 -9.64
N TRP A 130 21.05 4.57 -8.75
CA TRP A 130 22.01 5.67 -8.68
C TRP A 130 22.96 5.64 -9.89
N PRO A 131 23.46 6.80 -10.38
CA PRO A 131 24.38 6.84 -11.53
C PRO A 131 25.68 6.04 -11.33
N ASP A 132 26.12 5.91 -10.08
CA ASP A 132 27.30 5.17 -9.62
C ASP A 132 27.00 3.74 -9.17
N ALA A 133 25.76 3.26 -9.37
CA ALA A 133 25.34 1.94 -8.92
C ALA A 133 26.05 0.80 -9.65
N HIS A 134 26.11 -0.37 -9.02
CA HIS A 134 26.65 -1.61 -9.57
C HIS A 134 25.57 -2.68 -9.73
N ASP A 135 25.70 -3.50 -10.76
CA ASP A 135 24.77 -4.60 -11.05
C ASP A 135 25.55 -5.88 -11.38
N SER A 136 25.24 -6.93 -10.64
CA SER A 136 25.72 -8.30 -10.85
C SER A 136 24.56 -9.17 -11.31
N HIS A 137 24.43 -9.31 -12.63
CA HIS A 137 23.32 -9.97 -13.33
C HIS A 137 23.78 -11.29 -13.96
N GLY A 138 24.28 -12.22 -13.14
CA GLY A 138 24.85 -13.48 -13.62
C GLY A 138 26.20 -13.29 -14.32
N ALA A 139 26.23 -13.50 -15.64
CA ALA A 139 27.45 -13.35 -16.46
C ALA A 139 27.89 -11.87 -16.60
N TYR A 140 26.96 -10.93 -16.40
CA TYR A 140 27.27 -9.51 -16.33
C TYR A 140 27.64 -9.10 -14.91
N ARG A 141 28.78 -8.40 -14.75
CA ARG A 141 29.17 -7.75 -13.50
C ARG A 141 29.83 -6.42 -13.83
N GLY A 142 29.25 -5.31 -13.37
CA GLY A 142 29.77 -3.98 -13.68
C GLY A 142 28.87 -2.87 -13.18
N SER A 143 28.92 -1.72 -13.84
CA SER A 143 28.06 -0.59 -13.50
C SER A 143 26.62 -0.81 -13.94
N ALA A 144 25.67 -0.25 -13.21
CA ALA A 144 24.27 -0.22 -13.60
C ALA A 144 24.10 0.45 -14.98
N GLU A 145 24.93 1.45 -15.33
CA GLU A 145 24.94 2.03 -16.67
C GLU A 145 25.27 1.01 -17.77
N GLY A 146 26.23 0.13 -17.53
CA GLY A 146 26.56 -0.91 -18.50
C GLY A 146 25.41 -1.91 -18.67
N PHE A 147 24.75 -2.28 -17.57
CA PHE A 147 23.53 -3.09 -17.61
C PHE A 147 22.40 -2.40 -18.38
N VAL A 148 22.13 -1.11 -18.10
CA VAL A 148 21.08 -0.34 -18.81
C VAL A 148 21.37 -0.30 -20.30
N ARG A 149 22.61 -0.04 -20.72
CA ARG A 149 22.98 -0.07 -22.15
C ARG A 149 22.73 -1.43 -22.81
N PHE A 150 22.98 -2.52 -22.10
CA PHE A 150 22.61 -3.86 -22.57
C PHE A 150 21.09 -4.01 -22.72
N ALA A 151 20.31 -3.59 -21.72
CA ALA A 151 18.84 -3.62 -21.78
C ALA A 151 18.27 -2.80 -22.95
N LEU A 152 18.84 -1.61 -23.25
CA LEU A 152 18.47 -0.81 -24.42
C LEU A 152 18.70 -1.54 -25.75
N GLY A 153 19.70 -2.42 -25.82
CA GLY A 153 19.90 -3.31 -26.96
C GLY A 153 18.76 -4.30 -27.13
N VAL A 154 18.28 -4.89 -26.02
CA VAL A 154 17.13 -5.79 -26.01
C VAL A 154 15.85 -5.05 -26.40
N PHE A 155 15.66 -3.81 -25.96
CA PHE A 155 14.47 -3.01 -26.30
C PHE A 155 14.28 -2.84 -27.82
N LYS A 156 15.38 -2.71 -28.57
CA LYS A 156 15.35 -2.58 -30.04
C LYS A 156 14.77 -3.80 -30.75
N THR A 157 14.73 -4.96 -30.09
CA THR A 157 14.13 -6.19 -30.64
C THR A 157 12.61 -6.17 -30.62
N GLY A 158 11.99 -5.28 -29.84
CA GLY A 158 10.54 -5.21 -29.67
C GLY A 158 9.94 -6.40 -28.93
N LEU A 159 10.76 -7.31 -28.39
CA LEU A 159 10.30 -8.49 -27.68
C LEU A 159 9.78 -8.13 -26.29
N ARG A 160 8.64 -8.72 -25.94
CA ARG A 160 7.96 -8.49 -24.67
C ARG A 160 8.63 -9.25 -23.53
N ASN A 161 8.96 -8.52 -22.47
CA ASN A 161 9.33 -9.08 -21.18
C ASN A 161 8.21 -8.79 -20.16
N VAL A 162 8.12 -9.66 -19.15
CA VAL A 162 7.20 -9.47 -18.01
C VAL A 162 7.93 -9.87 -16.74
N HIS A 163 8.07 -8.93 -15.81
CA HIS A 163 8.64 -9.15 -14.48
C HIS A 163 7.56 -8.96 -13.42
N GLN A 164 7.44 -9.94 -12.53
CA GLN A 164 6.57 -9.88 -11.36
C GLN A 164 7.45 -9.88 -10.12
N ILE A 165 7.28 -8.88 -9.25
CA ILE A 165 8.04 -8.75 -8.00
C ILE A 165 7.14 -9.09 -6.82
N THR A 166 7.59 -9.98 -5.95
CA THR A 166 6.87 -10.42 -4.76
C THR A 166 7.80 -10.53 -3.54
N ASN A 167 7.23 -10.84 -2.38
CA ASN A 167 7.98 -11.21 -1.16
C ASN A 167 9.10 -10.20 -0.80
N ILE A 168 8.77 -8.91 -0.79
CA ILE A 168 9.75 -7.84 -0.56
C ILE A 168 10.02 -7.70 0.95
N LEU A 169 11.23 -8.01 1.37
CA LEU A 169 11.74 -7.81 2.72
C LEU A 169 12.70 -6.62 2.73
N ILE A 170 12.51 -5.70 3.69
CA ILE A 170 13.28 -4.45 3.79
C ILE A 170 13.81 -4.33 5.21
N GLU A 171 15.13 -4.39 5.32
CA GLU A 171 15.89 -4.20 6.55
C GLU A 171 16.70 -2.90 6.45
N PHE A 172 16.34 -1.90 7.26
CA PHE A 172 17.11 -0.66 7.33
C PHE A 172 18.40 -0.91 8.11
N ILE A 173 19.54 -0.69 7.45
CA ILE A 173 20.88 -0.75 8.06
C ILE A 173 21.09 0.54 8.88
N ASN A 174 20.65 1.67 8.32
CA ASN A 174 20.66 2.99 8.94
C ASN A 174 19.59 3.87 8.25
N PRO A 175 19.38 5.15 8.66
CA PRO A 175 18.35 6.00 8.07
C PRO A 175 18.49 6.28 6.56
N ALA A 176 19.65 6.01 5.97
CA ALA A 176 19.96 6.26 4.57
C ALA A 176 20.34 4.99 3.78
N GLU A 177 20.32 3.81 4.39
CA GLU A 177 20.67 2.55 3.72
C GLU A 177 19.76 1.40 4.15
N ALA A 178 19.39 0.56 3.19
CA ALA A 178 18.58 -0.62 3.44
C ALA A 178 19.07 -1.82 2.62
N ALA A 179 19.14 -2.97 3.26
CA ALA A 179 19.25 -4.26 2.58
C ALA A 179 17.83 -4.71 2.19
N VAL A 180 17.65 -5.05 0.91
CA VAL A 180 16.34 -5.39 0.36
C VAL A 180 16.44 -6.72 -0.38
N GLU A 181 15.62 -7.68 0.04
CA GLU A 181 15.37 -8.90 -0.72
C GLU A 181 14.02 -8.77 -1.41
N SER A 182 13.96 -9.13 -2.69
CA SER A 182 12.69 -9.28 -3.40
C SER A 182 12.73 -10.46 -4.35
N TYR A 183 11.62 -11.17 -4.47
CA TYR A 183 11.49 -12.32 -5.37
C TYR A 183 11.03 -11.82 -6.73
N PHE A 184 11.55 -12.43 -7.79
CA PHE A 184 11.06 -12.21 -9.15
C PHE A 184 10.62 -13.50 -9.82
N SER A 185 9.58 -13.39 -10.63
CA SER A 185 9.30 -14.31 -11.74
C SER A 185 9.31 -13.50 -13.03
N ALA A 186 10.05 -13.95 -14.04
CA ALA A 186 10.23 -13.22 -15.28
C ALA A 186 10.00 -14.11 -16.50
N LEU A 187 9.09 -13.69 -17.37
CA LEU A 187 9.06 -14.17 -18.75
C LEU A 187 10.00 -13.29 -19.56
N GLN A 188 11.17 -13.82 -19.90
CA GLN A 188 12.18 -13.11 -20.67
C GLN A 188 12.18 -13.58 -22.12
N ARG A 189 12.14 -12.64 -23.07
CA ARG A 189 12.27 -12.91 -24.50
C ARG A 189 13.42 -12.09 -25.09
N GLY A 190 14.21 -12.74 -25.93
CA GLY A 190 15.36 -12.13 -26.60
C GLY A 190 15.63 -12.81 -27.93
N PRO A 191 16.57 -12.28 -28.73
CA PRO A 191 17.02 -12.96 -29.94
C PRO A 191 17.76 -14.26 -29.55
N ASP A 192 17.57 -15.32 -30.32
CA ASP A 192 18.47 -16.49 -30.29
C ASP A 192 19.69 -16.27 -31.22
N ASN A 193 20.58 -17.27 -31.31
CA ASN A 193 21.80 -17.18 -32.13
C ASN A 193 21.53 -17.19 -33.64
N ASP A 194 20.36 -17.66 -34.07
CA ASP A 194 19.97 -17.83 -35.48
C ASP A 194 18.97 -16.75 -35.94
N GLY A 195 18.73 -15.73 -35.11
CA GLY A 195 17.81 -14.61 -35.39
C GLY A 195 16.34 -14.92 -35.10
N GLY A 196 16.04 -16.07 -34.51
CA GLY A 196 14.74 -16.40 -33.94
C GLY A 196 14.53 -15.81 -32.54
N VAL A 197 13.49 -16.28 -31.85
CA VAL A 197 13.15 -15.81 -30.50
C VAL A 197 13.51 -16.88 -29.49
N ARG A 198 14.33 -16.51 -28.51
CA ARG A 198 14.51 -17.28 -27.29
C ARG A 198 13.48 -16.85 -26.25
N GLN A 199 12.91 -17.80 -25.51
CA GLN A 199 12.01 -17.54 -24.39
C GLN A 199 12.45 -18.33 -23.15
N MET A 200 12.52 -17.64 -22.01
CA MET A 200 12.85 -18.24 -20.73
C MET A 200 11.85 -17.81 -19.66
N LEU A 201 11.47 -18.74 -18.80
CA LEU A 201 10.88 -18.45 -17.50
C LEU A 201 12.00 -18.49 -16.45
N LEU A 202 12.19 -17.38 -15.75
CA LEU A 202 13.20 -17.23 -14.72
C LEU A 202 12.50 -16.97 -13.39
N CYS A 203 12.97 -17.62 -12.32
CA CYS A 203 12.62 -17.23 -10.97
C CYS A 203 13.89 -17.01 -10.16
N GLY A 204 13.83 -16.06 -9.23
CA GLY A 204 14.98 -15.76 -8.42
C GLY A 204 14.72 -14.64 -7.44
N ARG A 205 15.81 -14.05 -6.96
CA ARG A 205 15.80 -12.94 -6.03
C ARG A 205 16.67 -11.80 -6.53
N TYR A 206 16.21 -10.58 -6.30
CA TYR A 206 17.08 -9.41 -6.25
C TYR A 206 17.50 -9.21 -4.80
N CYS A 207 18.80 -9.26 -4.57
CA CYS A 207 19.44 -8.87 -3.32
C CYS A 207 20.08 -7.50 -3.55
N ASP A 208 19.43 -6.47 -3.05
CA ASP A 208 19.77 -5.08 -3.34
C ASP A 208 20.28 -4.34 -2.10
N LEU A 209 21.30 -3.50 -2.29
CA LEU A 209 21.61 -2.41 -1.38
C LEU A 209 20.92 -1.15 -1.92
N PHE A 210 19.97 -0.62 -1.15
CA PHE A 210 19.33 0.65 -1.41
C PHE A 210 20.01 1.76 -0.62
N GLN A 211 20.17 2.91 -1.27
CA GLN A 211 20.64 4.13 -0.62
C GLN A 211 19.65 5.27 -0.80
N LYS A 212 19.50 6.07 0.26
CA LYS A 212 18.76 7.33 0.26
C LYS A 212 19.69 8.50 0.03
N ARG A 213 19.47 9.28 -1.03
CA ARG A 213 20.18 10.55 -1.27
C ARG A 213 19.15 11.60 -1.67
N GLU A 214 19.27 12.79 -1.10
CA GLU A 214 18.37 13.92 -1.39
C GLU A 214 16.86 13.59 -1.22
N GLY A 215 16.54 12.68 -0.30
CA GLY A 215 15.17 12.26 -0.02
C GLY A 215 14.67 11.08 -0.86
N GLU A 216 15.41 10.66 -1.88
CA GLU A 216 15.02 9.58 -2.79
C GLU A 216 15.73 8.26 -2.47
N TRP A 217 15.02 7.14 -2.60
CA TRP A 217 15.59 5.80 -2.50
C TRP A 217 15.79 5.20 -3.89
N ARG A 218 17.02 4.75 -4.17
CA ARG A 218 17.38 4.06 -5.41
C ARG A 218 18.36 2.93 -5.13
N ILE A 219 18.48 2.01 -6.08
CA ILE A 219 19.41 0.88 -6.03
C ILE A 219 20.83 1.41 -6.16
N ALA A 220 21.68 1.10 -5.19
CA ALA A 220 23.13 1.36 -5.23
C ALA A 220 23.91 0.11 -5.65
N GLU A 221 23.49 -1.07 -5.20
CA GLU A 221 24.05 -2.34 -5.64
C GLU A 221 22.94 -3.35 -5.84
N ARG A 222 23.04 -4.16 -6.89
CA ARG A 222 22.15 -5.28 -7.16
C ARG A 222 22.95 -6.54 -7.39
N THR A 223 22.55 -7.62 -6.72
CA THR A 223 22.92 -8.99 -7.10
C THR A 223 21.66 -9.76 -7.47
N VAL A 224 21.65 -10.30 -8.69
CA VAL A 224 20.58 -11.19 -9.15
C VAL A 224 20.97 -12.62 -8.82
N VAL A 225 20.14 -13.25 -7.99
CA VAL A 225 20.28 -14.65 -7.61
C VAL A 225 19.23 -15.45 -8.38
N TYR A 226 19.66 -16.37 -9.22
CA TYR A 226 18.76 -17.24 -9.97
C TYR A 226 18.47 -18.50 -9.15
N ASP A 227 17.21 -18.71 -8.80
CA ASP A 227 16.76 -19.89 -8.07
C ASP A 227 16.12 -20.93 -9.02
N TRP A 228 15.66 -20.50 -10.22
CA TRP A 228 15.12 -21.37 -11.26
C TRP A 228 15.31 -20.79 -12.67
N VAL A 229 15.60 -21.66 -13.65
CA VAL A 229 15.66 -21.33 -15.07
C VAL A 229 14.95 -22.42 -15.87
N GLU A 230 14.01 -22.04 -16.70
CA GLU A 230 13.31 -22.93 -17.62
C GLU A 230 13.28 -22.32 -19.02
N GLU A 231 13.85 -23.01 -19.99
CA GLU A 231 13.73 -22.65 -21.40
C GLU A 231 12.37 -23.11 -21.95
N GLN A 232 11.67 -22.21 -22.64
CA GLN A 232 10.32 -22.45 -23.14
C GLN A 232 10.29 -22.33 -24.66
N ILE A 233 9.41 -23.12 -25.29
CA ILE A 233 9.17 -23.05 -26.72
C ILE A 233 8.32 -21.79 -27.00
N PRO A 234 8.83 -20.80 -27.75
CA PRO A 234 8.04 -19.64 -28.12
C PRO A 234 6.84 -20.04 -28.99
N PRO A 235 5.68 -19.39 -28.86
CA PRO A 235 4.56 -19.63 -29.75
C PRO A 235 4.93 -19.35 -31.21
N ALA A 236 4.60 -20.29 -32.11
CA ALA A 236 4.87 -20.16 -33.54
C ALA A 236 3.89 -19.22 -34.28
N VAL A 237 2.80 -18.82 -33.64
CA VAL A 237 1.77 -17.94 -34.20
C VAL A 237 2.10 -16.47 -33.97
N LEU A 238 1.60 -15.59 -34.86
CA LEU A 238 1.75 -14.14 -34.72
C LEU A 238 1.07 -13.63 -33.43
N GLU A 239 1.58 -12.54 -32.85
CA GLU A 239 1.00 -11.98 -31.63
C GLU A 239 -0.47 -11.58 -31.80
N THR A 240 -0.85 -11.08 -32.97
CA THR A 240 -2.24 -10.71 -33.30
C THR A 240 -3.19 -11.91 -33.17
N GLU A 241 -2.78 -13.07 -33.67
CA GLU A 241 -3.53 -14.32 -33.55
C GLU A 241 -3.53 -14.83 -32.11
N ARG A 242 -2.37 -14.79 -31.43
CA ARG A 242 -2.20 -15.25 -30.05
C ARG A 242 -3.11 -14.52 -29.05
N PHE A 243 -3.20 -13.19 -29.15
CA PHE A 243 -4.06 -12.41 -28.26
C PHE A 243 -5.52 -12.42 -28.73
N GLY A 244 -5.77 -12.50 -30.03
CA GLY A 244 -7.11 -12.51 -30.61
C GLY A 244 -7.95 -11.35 -30.08
N PRO A 245 -9.13 -11.61 -29.47
CA PRO A 245 -10.02 -10.55 -28.98
C PRO A 245 -9.54 -9.86 -27.69
N ARG A 246 -8.43 -10.29 -27.07
CA ARG A 246 -7.92 -9.72 -25.81
C ARG A 246 -7.14 -8.43 -26.08
N GLN A 247 -7.86 -7.32 -26.16
CA GLN A 247 -7.32 -5.99 -26.44
C GLN A 247 -7.73 -4.97 -25.36
N PRO A 248 -6.93 -3.90 -25.10
CA PRO A 248 -5.63 -3.63 -25.71
C PRO A 248 -4.53 -4.54 -25.15
N ILE A 249 -3.48 -4.80 -25.94
CA ILE A 249 -2.25 -5.44 -25.47
C ILE A 249 -1.25 -4.40 -24.98
N GLY A 250 -0.41 -4.75 -24.00
CA GLY A 250 0.65 -3.85 -23.53
C GLY A 250 1.64 -3.50 -24.66
N ALA A 251 2.24 -2.32 -24.60
CA ALA A 251 3.14 -1.79 -25.62
C ALA A 251 4.38 -1.15 -24.96
N PRO A 252 5.46 -0.86 -25.71
CA PRO A 252 6.54 -0.03 -25.20
C PRO A 252 6.05 1.38 -24.82
N HIS A 253 6.81 2.08 -23.98
CA HIS A 253 6.67 3.51 -23.76
C HIS A 253 6.91 4.26 -25.08
N PRO A 254 6.11 5.31 -25.39
CA PRO A 254 5.05 5.90 -24.57
C PRO A 254 3.64 5.31 -24.81
N ASP A 255 3.53 4.28 -25.65
CA ASP A 255 2.26 3.80 -26.20
C ASP A 255 1.52 2.80 -25.28
N ASP A 256 2.14 2.34 -24.19
CA ASP A 256 1.44 1.52 -23.19
C ASP A 256 0.25 2.29 -22.58
N PRO A 257 -0.93 1.64 -22.39
CA PRO A 257 -2.11 2.29 -21.83
C PRO A 257 -1.88 3.00 -20.48
N VAL A 258 -0.92 2.55 -19.66
CA VAL A 258 -0.65 3.17 -18.36
C VAL A 258 -0.20 4.63 -18.48
N TYR A 259 0.53 4.99 -19.54
CA TYR A 259 1.04 6.35 -19.72
C TYR A 259 -0.05 7.33 -20.16
N ALA A 260 -1.10 6.85 -20.82
CA ALA A 260 -2.28 7.65 -21.13
C ALA A 260 -3.07 8.02 -19.86
N LEU A 261 -3.07 7.17 -18.83
CA LEU A 261 -3.72 7.45 -17.54
C LEU A 261 -2.97 8.54 -16.76
N GLY A 262 -1.63 8.56 -16.82
CA GLY A 262 -0.81 9.58 -16.17
C GLY A 262 -1.13 11.01 -16.64
N LYS A 263 -1.53 11.19 -17.90
CA LYS A 263 -1.95 12.49 -18.45
C LYS A 263 -3.25 13.05 -17.84
N ARG A 264 -4.03 12.21 -17.14
CA ARG A 264 -5.26 12.60 -16.44
C ARG A 264 -5.02 12.98 -14.98
N ARG A 265 -3.77 12.90 -14.51
CA ARG A 265 -3.43 13.22 -13.12
C ARG A 265 -3.75 14.68 -12.86
N ILE A 266 -4.60 14.94 -11.87
CA ILE A 266 -4.80 16.28 -11.35
C ILE A 266 -3.50 16.65 -10.65
N ALA A 267 -2.89 17.78 -11.03
CA ALA A 267 -1.72 18.31 -10.35
C ALA A 267 -2.01 18.38 -8.85
N SER A 268 -1.19 17.73 -8.04
CA SER A 268 -1.30 17.86 -6.59
C SER A 268 -0.92 19.30 -6.19
N ARG A 269 -1.34 19.75 -5.01
CA ARG A 269 -0.91 21.06 -4.48
C ARG A 269 0.63 21.17 -4.38
N ASP A 270 1.33 20.03 -4.32
CA ASP A 270 2.79 19.96 -4.25
C ASP A 270 3.45 20.09 -5.63
N ASP A 271 2.75 19.75 -6.72
CA ASP A 271 3.22 19.95 -8.10
C ASP A 271 3.15 21.43 -8.54
N ALA A 272 2.39 22.25 -7.79
CA ALA A 272 2.24 23.69 -8.05
C ALA A 272 3.45 24.52 -7.58
N PHE A 273 4.33 23.95 -6.74
CA PHE A 273 5.59 24.58 -6.35
C PHE A 273 6.67 24.17 -7.33
N SER A 274 6.94 25.06 -8.30
CA SER A 274 7.97 24.85 -9.31
C SER A 274 9.35 24.62 -8.68
N ALA A 275 10.28 24.04 -9.44
CA ALA A 275 11.69 23.86 -9.05
C ALA A 275 12.34 25.16 -8.50
N SER A 276 11.87 26.35 -8.93
CA SER A 276 12.36 27.66 -8.48
C SER A 276 12.00 28.03 -7.03
N GLU A 277 11.08 27.33 -6.39
CA GLU A 277 10.69 27.56 -4.99
C GLU A 277 11.35 26.57 -4.02
N ARG A 278 11.78 25.40 -4.52
CA ARG A 278 12.63 24.48 -3.75
C ARG A 278 14.00 25.08 -3.45
N GLU A 279 14.60 25.80 -4.39
CA GLU A 279 15.90 26.48 -4.17
C GLU A 279 15.80 27.60 -3.13
N ARG A 280 14.70 28.36 -3.11
CA ARG A 280 14.48 29.45 -2.14
C ARG A 280 14.28 28.99 -0.70
N ARG A 281 13.77 27.78 -0.47
CA ARG A 281 13.65 27.20 0.87
C ARG A 281 14.96 26.59 1.39
N ILE A 282 15.89 26.25 0.51
CA ILE A 282 17.20 25.70 0.88
C ILE A 282 18.20 26.81 1.20
N SER A 283 18.03 28.01 0.62
CA SER A 283 19.00 29.11 0.78
C SER A 283 18.84 29.97 2.04
N GLY A 284 17.80 29.78 2.87
CA GLY A 284 17.69 30.41 4.20
C GLY A 284 17.95 31.92 4.23
N ASP A 285 17.42 32.68 3.27
CA ASP A 285 17.57 34.13 3.24
C ASP A 285 16.29 34.79 3.76
N ASP A 286 16.13 34.79 5.09
CA ASP A 286 15.23 35.72 5.78
C ASP A 286 15.97 37.05 5.94
N GLY A 287 16.07 37.79 4.84
CA GLY A 287 16.60 39.15 4.80
C GLY A 287 15.54 40.18 5.20
N LEU A 288 15.60 40.61 6.47
CA LEU A 288 15.20 41.89 7.08
C LEU A 288 13.91 42.59 6.59
#